data_AF-A0A9P0PZS2-F1
#
_entry.id   AF-A0A9P0PZS2-F1
#
_cell.length_a   1.000
_cell.length_b   1.000
_cell.length_c   1.000
_cell.angle_alpha   90.00
_cell.angle_beta   90.00
_cell.angle_gamma   90.00
#
_symmetry.space_group_name_H-M   'P 1'
#
loop_
_entity.id
_entity.type
_entity.pdbx_description
1 polymer ?
#
loop_
_entity_poly.entity_id
_entity_poly.type
_entity_poly.pdbx_seq_one_letter_code
_entity_poly.pdbx_strand_id
1 'polypeptide(L)'
;MEHAQDTQHEDQDLFTHFPAVVQKAIEEVLPSKDPLDEPDFNSIDYINSLFPTEQSLSNIDEVVLKMENKINAIDNEISSVVRGQIEASEDGKQALEEAQKVIKQLFTHITDIKERAEKSEEMVREITRDIKQLDCAKKNLTLAITTLNHLHMLVGGVDTLKSLTQKRFYGEIALPLQAISEVMTHFENYTDIPQVKNLSDQVKQIHVELAEQITHDFKEAFSGSNKTTIPNKQLAQACLVVSILDPKVKRDLLKWFIDLQLQEYHHLFNETEDTAWLDKIDKRYAWLKRHLLEFEDRLGNMFPQNWEVSEQIAVQFCHITREELSKIMAKRKNEIDVKLLLYAIQKTSAFENLLSRRFTGVTLSEDCAKSEGSRHVKQADLTADTLDERDMDLNSSPFHGLIGE
;
A
#
# COMPACT_ATOMS: atom_id res chain seq x y z
N MET A 1 0.59 -6.16 92.52
CA MET A 1 -0.50 -5.18 92.68
C MET A 1 -1.58 -5.66 91.72
N GLU A 2 -2.44 -6.55 92.22
CA GLU A 2 -3.86 -6.27 92.61
C GLU A 2 -4.73 -6.79 91.45
N HIS A 3 -5.69 -7.71 91.60
CA HIS A 3 -6.45 -8.19 92.75
C HIS A 3 -6.67 -9.70 92.67
N ALA A 4 -6.68 -10.35 93.83
CA ALA A 4 -7.33 -11.64 94.04
C ALA A 4 -8.84 -11.42 94.18
N GLN A 5 -9.66 -12.27 93.57
CA GLN A 5 -10.95 -12.64 94.13
C GLN A 5 -11.25 -14.10 93.79
N ASP A 6 -11.10 -14.88 94.85
CA ASP A 6 -11.62 -16.22 95.07
C ASP A 6 -13.15 -16.16 94.93
N THR A 7 -13.75 -17.03 94.11
CA THR A 7 -15.20 -17.30 94.17
C THR A 7 -15.41 -18.80 94.21
N GLN A 8 -15.88 -19.21 95.37
CA GLN A 8 -16.20 -20.57 95.79
C GLN A 8 -17.42 -21.11 95.01
N HIS A 9 -17.43 -22.43 94.89
CA HIS A 9 -18.50 -23.31 94.43
C HIS A 9 -19.95 -22.82 94.66
N GLU A 10 -20.77 -22.88 93.61
CA GLU A 10 -22.17 -23.31 93.72
C GLU A 10 -22.48 -24.25 92.54
N ASP A 11 -22.40 -25.57 92.81
CA ASP A 11 -23.12 -26.59 92.05
C ASP A 11 -24.62 -26.33 92.21
N GLN A 12 -25.25 -25.68 91.23
CA GLN A 12 -26.71 -25.54 91.15
C GLN A 12 -27.19 -25.70 89.70
N ASP A 13 -27.90 -26.81 89.49
CA ASP A 13 -28.91 -27.09 88.46
C ASP A 13 -28.47 -27.16 86.98
N LEU A 14 -28.08 -28.39 86.61
CA LEU A 14 -27.85 -28.89 85.25
C LEU A 14 -29.16 -29.04 84.43
N PHE A 15 -29.88 -27.94 84.16
CA PHE A 15 -30.92 -27.93 83.12
C PHE A 15 -30.69 -26.74 82.15
N THR A 16 -30.08 -27.03 81.01
CA THR A 16 -29.85 -26.07 79.93
C THR A 16 -31.16 -25.71 79.23
N HIS A 17 -31.72 -24.53 79.48
CA HIS A 17 -32.87 -24.01 78.74
C HIS A 17 -32.39 -23.31 77.46
N PHE A 18 -32.68 -23.89 76.29
CA PHE A 18 -32.33 -23.27 75.00
C PHE A 18 -33.31 -22.16 74.62
N PRO A 19 -32.90 -21.16 73.79
CA PRO A 19 -33.82 -20.17 73.22
C PRO A 19 -34.88 -20.82 72.33
N ALA A 20 -36.11 -20.29 72.33
CA ALA A 20 -37.27 -20.90 71.65
C ALA A 20 -37.07 -21.17 70.14
N VAL A 21 -36.21 -20.40 69.46
CA VAL A 21 -35.87 -20.61 68.05
C VAL A 21 -35.02 -21.86 67.84
N VAL A 22 -34.09 -22.12 68.78
CA VAL A 22 -33.18 -23.28 68.75
C VAL A 22 -33.94 -24.55 69.11
N GLN A 23 -34.81 -24.51 70.11
CA GLN A 23 -35.69 -25.63 70.47
C GLN A 23 -36.55 -26.07 69.30
N LYS A 24 -37.19 -25.12 68.60
CA LYS A 24 -38.03 -25.41 67.43
C LYS A 24 -37.25 -26.03 66.26
N ALA A 25 -36.01 -25.58 66.04
CA ALA A 25 -35.14 -26.15 65.02
C ALA A 25 -34.64 -27.56 65.38
N ILE A 26 -34.39 -27.82 66.68
CA ILE A 26 -34.02 -29.15 67.17
C ILE A 26 -35.20 -30.13 67.00
N GLU A 27 -36.42 -29.73 67.35
CA GLU A 27 -37.64 -30.55 67.16
C GLU A 27 -37.94 -30.88 65.69
N GLU A 28 -37.62 -29.99 64.75
CA GLU A 28 -37.77 -30.26 63.30
C GLU A 28 -36.74 -31.27 62.77
N VAL A 29 -35.53 -31.29 63.32
CA VAL A 29 -34.41 -32.14 62.84
C VAL A 29 -34.37 -33.49 63.56
N LEU A 30 -34.78 -33.54 64.83
CA LEU A 30 -34.80 -34.72 65.68
C LEU A 30 -36.17 -34.85 66.38
N PRO A 31 -37.19 -35.40 65.70
CA PRO A 31 -38.51 -35.58 66.30
C PRO A 31 -38.46 -36.73 67.31
N SER A 32 -38.32 -36.42 68.60
CA SER A 32 -38.44 -37.41 69.67
C SER A 32 -39.89 -37.52 70.15
N LYS A 33 -40.29 -38.75 70.51
CA LYS A 33 -41.56 -39.06 71.18
C LYS A 33 -41.34 -39.62 72.59
N ASP A 34 -40.11 -39.55 73.10
CA ASP A 34 -39.78 -40.02 74.43
C ASP A 34 -40.23 -38.95 75.45
N PRO A 35 -41.07 -39.30 76.45
CA PRO A 35 -41.47 -38.37 77.51
C PRO A 35 -40.28 -37.78 78.27
N LEU A 36 -39.12 -38.46 78.27
CA LEU A 36 -37.88 -38.00 78.91
C LEU A 36 -37.20 -36.82 78.17
N ASP A 37 -37.57 -36.57 76.91
CA ASP A 37 -37.00 -35.50 76.09
C ASP A 37 -37.87 -34.20 76.14
N GLU A 38 -38.99 -34.22 76.86
CA GLU A 38 -39.85 -33.05 77.04
C GLU A 38 -39.19 -32.00 77.95
N PRO A 39 -39.23 -30.70 77.60
CA PRO A 39 -38.60 -29.64 78.39
C PRO A 39 -39.20 -29.47 79.80
N ASP A 40 -40.47 -29.85 79.97
CA ASP A 40 -41.22 -29.78 81.24
C ASP A 40 -41.38 -31.16 81.90
N PHE A 41 -40.38 -32.05 81.76
CA PHE A 41 -40.44 -33.42 82.28
C PHE A 41 -40.76 -33.46 83.78
N ASN A 42 -41.94 -34.01 84.14
CA ASN A 42 -42.33 -34.23 85.52
C ASN A 42 -42.01 -35.66 85.95
N SER A 43 -40.97 -35.80 86.78
CA SER A 43 -40.50 -37.09 87.29
C SER A 43 -41.56 -37.83 88.11
N ILE A 44 -42.43 -37.10 88.82
CA ILE A 44 -43.47 -37.67 89.69
C ILE A 44 -44.59 -38.28 88.83
N ASP A 45 -45.04 -37.57 87.80
CA ASP A 45 -46.08 -38.05 86.88
C ASP A 45 -45.59 -39.25 86.06
N TYR A 46 -44.31 -39.22 85.65
CA TYR A 46 -43.67 -40.33 84.94
C TYR A 46 -43.59 -41.60 85.81
N ILE A 47 -43.13 -41.48 87.06
CA ILE A 47 -43.08 -42.62 88.01
C ILE A 47 -44.49 -43.15 88.29
N ASN A 48 -45.46 -42.27 88.47
CA ASN A 48 -46.86 -42.65 88.69
C ASN A 48 -47.49 -43.32 87.46
N SER A 49 -47.04 -42.98 86.24
CA SER A 49 -47.44 -43.66 85.00
C SER A 49 -46.85 -45.08 84.89
N LEU A 50 -45.64 -45.29 85.41
CA LEU A 50 -44.95 -46.58 85.43
C LEU A 50 -45.50 -47.51 86.53
N PHE A 51 -45.94 -46.94 87.66
CA PHE A 51 -46.51 -47.66 88.79
C PHE A 51 -47.86 -47.07 89.24
N PRO A 52 -48.96 -47.30 88.50
CA PRO A 52 -50.27 -46.67 88.78
C PRO A 52 -50.98 -47.20 90.03
N THR A 53 -50.60 -48.39 90.51
CA THR A 53 -51.24 -49.06 91.65
C THR A 53 -50.22 -49.80 92.50
N GLU A 54 -50.51 -50.00 93.79
CA GLU A 54 -49.61 -50.64 94.77
C GLU A 54 -49.20 -52.08 94.38
N GLN A 55 -50.01 -52.76 93.56
CA GLN A 55 -49.69 -54.07 93.00
C GLN A 55 -48.63 -54.03 91.89
N SER A 56 -48.45 -52.90 91.20
CA SER A 56 -47.46 -52.71 90.13
C SER A 56 -46.03 -52.65 90.65
N LEU A 57 -45.86 -52.37 91.95
CA LEU A 57 -44.56 -52.35 92.64
C LEU A 57 -43.88 -53.73 92.68
N SER A 58 -44.61 -54.83 92.42
CA SER A 58 -44.00 -56.16 92.30
C SER A 58 -43.05 -56.29 91.11
N ASN A 59 -43.19 -55.44 90.08
CA ASN A 59 -42.40 -55.48 88.86
C ASN A 59 -41.26 -54.45 88.86
N ILE A 60 -40.95 -53.88 90.03
CA ILE A 60 -39.96 -52.81 90.17
C ILE A 60 -38.58 -53.25 89.69
N ASP A 61 -38.17 -54.48 90.00
CA ASP A 61 -36.87 -55.01 89.58
C ASP A 61 -36.77 -55.16 88.06
N GLU A 62 -37.87 -55.49 87.37
CA GLU A 62 -37.91 -55.61 85.90
C GLU A 62 -37.82 -54.24 85.22
N VAL A 63 -38.51 -53.23 85.79
CA VAL A 63 -38.47 -51.85 85.29
C VAL A 63 -37.10 -51.22 85.54
N VAL A 64 -36.49 -51.45 86.71
CA VAL A 64 -35.14 -51.01 87.03
C VAL A 64 -34.14 -51.65 86.07
N LEU A 65 -34.20 -52.96 85.84
CA LEU A 65 -33.32 -53.66 84.90
C LEU A 65 -33.50 -53.17 83.46
N LYS A 66 -34.72 -52.84 83.04
CA LYS A 66 -34.99 -52.23 81.74
C LYS A 66 -34.41 -50.82 81.63
N MET A 67 -34.49 -50.03 82.70
CA MET A 67 -33.92 -48.69 82.75
C MET A 67 -32.38 -48.74 82.76
N GLU A 68 -31.77 -49.64 83.52
CA GLU A 68 -30.32 -49.89 83.51
C GLU A 68 -29.84 -50.33 82.12
N ASN A 69 -30.58 -51.22 81.44
CA ASN A 69 -30.27 -51.60 80.07
C ASN A 69 -30.40 -50.44 79.08
N LYS A 70 -31.38 -49.56 79.27
CA LYS A 70 -31.57 -48.35 78.43
C LYS A 70 -30.45 -47.34 78.67
N ILE A 71 -30.05 -47.13 79.92
CA ILE A 71 -28.90 -46.29 80.29
C ILE A 71 -27.62 -46.85 79.64
N ASN A 72 -27.36 -48.15 79.78
CA ASN A 72 -26.20 -48.79 79.15
C ASN A 72 -26.23 -48.70 77.61
N ALA A 73 -27.40 -48.82 76.98
CA ALA A 73 -27.52 -48.67 75.53
C ALA A 73 -27.24 -47.24 75.07
N ILE A 74 -27.80 -46.25 75.76
CA ILE A 74 -27.58 -44.83 75.48
C ILE A 74 -26.11 -44.45 75.74
N ASP A 75 -25.50 -44.91 76.83
CA ASP A 75 -24.08 -44.65 77.11
C ASP A 75 -23.17 -45.22 76.01
N ASN A 76 -23.50 -46.40 75.48
CA ASN A 76 -22.78 -46.98 74.35
C ASN A 76 -22.99 -46.18 73.05
N GLU A 77 -24.20 -45.69 72.80
CA GLU A 77 -24.52 -44.86 71.64
C GLU A 77 -23.83 -43.48 71.73
N ILE A 78 -23.87 -42.83 72.89
CA ILE A 78 -23.15 -41.58 73.18
C ILE A 78 -21.66 -41.80 72.97
N SER A 79 -21.08 -42.87 73.52
CA SER A 79 -19.66 -43.18 73.37
C SER A 79 -19.28 -43.39 71.89
N SER A 80 -20.14 -44.05 71.11
CA SER A 80 -19.93 -44.24 69.67
C SER A 80 -20.00 -42.91 68.90
N VAL A 81 -20.99 -42.07 69.18
CA VAL A 81 -21.17 -40.77 68.51
C VAL A 81 -20.05 -39.80 68.88
N VAL A 82 -19.65 -39.75 70.16
CA VAL A 82 -18.53 -38.92 70.62
C VAL A 82 -17.23 -39.36 69.96
N ARG A 83 -16.97 -40.67 69.84
CA ARG A 83 -15.80 -41.17 69.10
C ARG A 83 -15.86 -40.79 67.62
N GLY A 84 -16.98 -41.02 66.95
CA GLY A 84 -17.16 -40.65 65.54
C GLY A 84 -17.01 -39.13 65.30
N GLN A 85 -17.46 -38.30 66.24
CA GLN A 85 -17.31 -36.86 66.17
C GLN A 85 -15.85 -36.41 66.43
N ILE A 86 -15.13 -37.07 67.34
CA ILE A 86 -13.70 -36.82 67.57
C ILE A 86 -12.91 -37.18 66.30
N GLU A 87 -13.16 -38.35 65.72
CA GLU A 87 -12.51 -38.81 64.48
C GLU A 87 -12.82 -37.87 63.31
N ALA A 88 -14.08 -37.52 63.09
CA ALA A 88 -14.47 -36.59 62.02
C ALA A 88 -13.94 -35.16 62.24
N SER A 89 -13.84 -34.71 63.50
CA SER A 89 -13.24 -33.42 63.83
C SER A 89 -11.73 -33.41 63.64
N GLU A 90 -11.05 -34.52 63.90
CA GLU A 90 -9.61 -34.68 63.69
C GLU A 90 -9.30 -34.73 62.19
N ASP A 91 -10.03 -35.55 61.43
CA ASP A 91 -9.93 -35.62 59.96
C ASP A 91 -10.23 -34.26 59.31
N GLY A 92 -11.26 -33.55 59.79
CA GLY A 92 -11.61 -32.21 59.31
C GLY A 92 -10.50 -31.18 59.57
N LYS A 93 -9.86 -31.23 60.75
CA LYS A 93 -8.69 -30.37 61.05
C LYS A 93 -7.50 -30.72 60.17
N GLN A 94 -7.22 -32.01 59.99
CA GLN A 94 -6.09 -32.47 59.20
C GLN A 94 -6.25 -32.09 57.72
N ALA A 95 -7.44 -32.30 57.14
CA ALA A 95 -7.75 -31.88 55.78
C ALA A 95 -7.65 -30.35 55.60
N LEU A 96 -8.04 -29.56 56.60
CA LEU A 96 -7.92 -28.11 56.56
C LEU A 96 -6.45 -27.66 56.63
N GLU A 97 -5.64 -28.28 57.48
CA GLU A 97 -4.19 -28.01 57.57
C GLU A 97 -3.48 -28.37 56.25
N GLU A 98 -3.83 -29.51 55.65
CA GLU A 98 -3.32 -29.92 54.34
C GLU A 98 -3.71 -28.93 53.24
N ALA A 99 -4.98 -28.53 53.17
CA ALA A 99 -5.45 -27.52 52.23
C ALA A 99 -4.71 -26.19 52.42
N GLN A 100 -4.52 -25.74 53.66
CA GLN A 100 -3.79 -24.51 53.97
C GLN A 100 -2.32 -24.61 53.53
N LYS A 101 -1.69 -25.78 53.68
CA LYS A 101 -0.33 -26.04 53.22
C LYS A 101 -0.23 -26.00 51.69
N VAL A 102 -1.17 -26.61 50.99
CA VAL A 102 -1.24 -26.60 49.52
C VAL A 102 -1.47 -25.18 49.00
N ILE A 103 -2.36 -24.41 49.62
CA ILE A 103 -2.61 -23.01 49.26
C ILE A 103 -1.34 -22.17 49.43
N LYS A 104 -0.61 -22.33 50.55
CA LYS A 104 0.68 -21.66 50.76
C LYS A 104 1.69 -22.01 49.66
N GLN A 105 1.80 -23.29 49.30
CA GLN A 105 2.67 -23.74 48.21
C GLN A 105 2.26 -23.14 46.86
N LEU A 106 0.95 -23.08 46.57
CA LEU A 106 0.42 -22.48 45.34
C LEU A 106 0.76 -20.99 45.26
N PHE A 107 0.63 -20.23 46.35
CA PHE A 107 1.03 -18.82 46.37
C PHE A 107 2.52 -18.64 46.08
N THR A 108 3.37 -19.50 46.63
CA THR A 108 4.81 -19.50 46.32
C THR A 108 5.04 -19.79 44.83
N HIS A 109 4.36 -20.79 44.26
CA HIS A 109 4.48 -21.12 42.84
C HIS A 109 3.98 -20.00 41.92
N ILE A 110 2.85 -19.36 42.25
CA ILE A 110 2.34 -18.22 41.48
C ILE A 110 3.33 -17.05 41.52
N THR A 111 3.93 -16.79 42.68
CA THR A 111 4.91 -15.73 42.84
C THR A 111 6.18 -16.02 42.03
N ASP A 112 6.69 -17.25 42.06
CA ASP A 112 7.84 -17.68 41.24
C ASP A 112 7.53 -17.58 39.73
N ILE A 113 6.35 -18.04 39.30
CA ILE A 113 5.92 -17.92 37.89
C ILE A 113 5.85 -16.45 37.47
N LYS A 114 5.32 -15.57 38.33
CA LYS A 114 5.26 -14.13 38.05
C LYS A 114 6.65 -13.52 37.91
N GLU A 115 7.57 -13.83 38.83
CA GLU A 115 8.94 -13.33 38.78
C GLU A 115 9.69 -13.85 37.54
N ARG A 116 9.49 -15.13 37.19
CA ARG A 116 10.05 -15.72 35.96
C ARG A 116 9.47 -15.11 34.69
N ALA A 117 8.17 -14.81 34.67
CA ALA A 117 7.51 -14.16 33.56
C ALA A 117 8.03 -12.72 33.36
N GLU A 118 8.22 -11.97 34.46
CA GLU A 118 8.77 -10.60 34.42
C GLU A 118 10.22 -10.59 33.90
N LYS A 119 11.07 -11.50 34.40
CA LYS A 119 12.44 -11.70 33.88
C LYS A 119 12.43 -12.11 32.40
N SER A 120 11.49 -12.98 31.99
CA SER A 120 11.36 -13.39 30.59
C SER A 120 10.91 -12.25 29.69
N GLU A 121 10.00 -11.39 30.17
CA GLU A 121 9.55 -10.20 29.43
C GLU A 121 10.70 -9.21 29.26
N GLU A 122 11.46 -8.94 30.32
CA GLU A 122 12.63 -8.07 30.27
C GLU A 122 13.67 -8.58 29.27
N MET A 123 14.00 -9.88 29.32
CA MET A 123 14.92 -10.51 28.37
C MET A 123 14.45 -10.36 26.93
N VAL A 124 13.16 -10.60 26.64
CA VAL A 124 12.60 -10.44 25.28
C VAL A 124 12.61 -8.97 24.85
N ARG A 125 12.37 -8.03 25.77
CA ARG A 125 12.44 -6.59 25.51
C ARG A 125 13.85 -6.14 25.13
N GLU A 126 14.87 -6.70 25.78
CA GLU A 126 16.27 -6.45 25.41
C GLU A 126 16.62 -7.04 24.04
N ILE A 127 16.23 -8.29 23.78
CA ILE A 127 16.46 -8.95 22.49
C ILE A 127 15.82 -8.14 21.34
N THR A 128 14.57 -7.69 21.52
CA THR A 128 13.85 -6.92 20.51
C THR A 128 14.44 -5.52 20.30
N ARG A 129 14.97 -4.88 21.36
CA ARG A 129 15.75 -3.64 21.25
C ARG A 129 17.00 -3.83 20.40
N ASP A 130 17.75 -4.89 20.65
CA ASP A 130 19.00 -5.17 19.94
C ASP A 130 18.74 -5.54 18.47
N ILE A 131 17.69 -6.31 18.19
CA ILE A 131 17.23 -6.58 16.82
C ILE A 131 16.89 -5.28 16.08
N LYS A 132 16.21 -4.35 16.75
CA LYS A 132 15.86 -3.05 16.14
C LYS A 132 17.12 -2.23 15.84
N GLN A 133 18.09 -2.19 16.76
CA GLN A 133 19.36 -1.52 16.50
C GLN A 133 20.12 -2.16 15.33
N LEU A 134 20.12 -3.49 15.24
CA LEU A 134 20.74 -4.22 14.13
C LEU A 134 20.04 -3.96 12.80
N ASP A 135 18.70 -3.87 12.78
CA ASP A 135 17.95 -3.51 11.57
C ASP A 135 18.24 -2.07 11.13
N CYS A 136 18.33 -1.12 12.07
CA CYS A 136 18.77 0.24 11.79
C CYS A 136 20.20 0.27 11.21
N ALA A 137 21.13 -0.47 11.81
CA ALA A 137 22.50 -0.57 11.32
C ALA A 137 22.55 -1.18 9.91
N LYS A 138 21.80 -2.27 9.67
CA LYS A 138 21.68 -2.90 8.36
C LYS A 138 21.15 -1.92 7.31
N LYS A 139 20.05 -1.21 7.60
CA LYS A 139 19.47 -0.21 6.70
C LYS A 139 20.46 0.91 6.38
N ASN A 140 21.13 1.45 7.39
CA ASN A 140 22.12 2.51 7.20
C ASN A 140 23.31 2.03 6.37
N LEU A 141 23.79 0.80 6.60
CA LEU A 141 24.86 0.20 5.81
C LEU A 141 24.43 -0.06 4.36
N THR A 142 23.24 -0.61 4.14
CA THR A 142 22.71 -0.80 2.78
C THR A 142 22.57 0.52 2.05
N LEU A 143 22.02 1.56 2.70
CA LEU A 143 21.92 2.89 2.13
C LEU A 143 23.31 3.46 1.79
N ALA A 144 24.28 3.35 2.71
CA ALA A 144 25.65 3.81 2.48
C ALA A 144 26.31 3.10 1.29
N ILE A 145 26.16 1.77 1.20
CA ILE A 145 26.70 0.98 0.08
C ILE A 145 26.05 1.39 -1.24
N THR A 146 24.72 1.52 -1.29
CA THR A 146 24.01 1.92 -2.50
C THR A 146 24.39 3.34 -2.93
N THR A 147 24.43 4.30 -2.01
CA THR A 147 24.85 5.68 -2.31
C THR A 147 26.29 5.74 -2.81
N LEU A 148 27.21 4.97 -2.24
CA LEU A 148 28.60 4.92 -2.68
C LEU A 148 28.73 4.29 -4.07
N ASN A 149 28.00 3.21 -4.35
CA ASN A 149 27.96 2.58 -5.66
C ASN A 149 27.39 3.54 -6.73
N HIS A 150 26.31 4.25 -6.41
CA HIS A 150 25.73 5.25 -7.29
C HIS A 150 26.69 6.43 -7.53
N LEU A 151 27.43 6.87 -6.51
CA LEU A 151 28.45 7.91 -6.66
C LEU A 151 29.60 7.44 -7.56
N HIS A 152 30.08 6.21 -7.36
CA HIS A 152 31.10 5.60 -8.21
C HIS A 152 30.63 5.51 -9.67
N MET A 153 29.39 5.05 -9.89
CA MET A 153 28.76 5.04 -11.21
C MET A 153 28.67 6.44 -11.82
N LEU A 154 28.30 7.46 -11.03
CA LEU A 154 28.19 8.83 -11.50
C LEU A 154 29.54 9.40 -11.95
N VAL A 155 30.58 9.23 -11.13
CA VAL A 155 31.94 9.72 -11.45
C VAL A 155 32.49 9.03 -12.71
N GLY A 156 32.51 7.69 -12.74
CA GLY A 156 33.01 6.95 -13.90
C GLY A 156 32.12 7.14 -15.15
N GLY A 157 30.82 7.32 -14.93
CA GLY A 157 29.84 7.58 -15.97
C GLY A 157 30.05 8.93 -16.66
N VAL A 158 30.28 10.00 -15.89
CA VAL A 158 30.56 11.34 -16.43
C VAL A 158 31.83 11.34 -17.28
N ASP A 159 32.91 10.70 -16.81
CA ASP A 159 34.16 10.59 -17.58
C ASP A 159 33.96 9.80 -18.89
N THR A 160 33.19 8.71 -18.83
CA THR A 160 32.85 7.90 -20.00
C THR A 160 32.00 8.68 -21.00
N LEU A 161 30.95 9.37 -20.53
CA LEU A 161 30.09 10.20 -21.37
C LEU A 161 30.88 11.31 -22.05
N LYS A 162 31.80 11.97 -21.34
CA LYS A 162 32.64 13.03 -21.91
C LYS A 162 33.52 12.49 -23.04
N SER A 163 34.13 11.32 -22.84
CA SER A 163 34.93 10.64 -23.87
C SER A 163 34.10 10.23 -25.10
N LEU A 164 32.90 9.68 -24.89
CA LEU A 164 32.01 9.28 -25.98
C LEU A 164 31.45 10.49 -26.75
N THR A 165 31.14 11.58 -26.06
CA THR A 165 30.65 12.84 -26.65
C THR A 165 31.69 13.43 -27.60
N GLN A 166 32.96 13.48 -27.16
CA GLN A 166 34.09 13.94 -27.99
C GLN A 166 34.29 13.09 -29.25
N LYS A 167 34.07 11.78 -29.16
CA LYS A 167 34.19 10.85 -30.29
C LYS A 167 32.96 10.81 -31.21
N ARG A 168 31.86 11.48 -30.82
CA ARG A 168 30.56 11.50 -31.52
C ARG A 168 29.91 10.11 -31.67
N PHE A 169 30.17 9.19 -30.75
CA PHE A 169 29.60 7.83 -30.79
C PHE A 169 28.21 7.78 -30.15
N TYR A 170 27.22 8.41 -30.80
CA TYR A 170 25.86 8.55 -30.27
C TYR A 170 25.18 7.23 -29.90
N GLY A 171 25.48 6.13 -30.63
CA GLY A 171 24.91 4.82 -30.34
C GLY A 171 25.29 4.26 -28.97
N GLU A 172 26.47 4.61 -28.46
CA GLU A 172 26.96 4.16 -27.16
C GLU A 172 26.64 5.15 -26.03
N ILE A 173 26.15 6.35 -26.35
CA ILE A 173 25.85 7.40 -25.38
C ILE A 173 24.48 7.21 -24.73
N ALA A 174 23.50 6.68 -25.48
CA ALA A 174 22.11 6.60 -25.02
C ALA A 174 21.97 5.84 -23.68
N LEU A 175 22.50 4.62 -23.58
CA LEU A 175 22.35 3.80 -22.37
C LEU A 175 23.08 4.39 -21.14
N PRO A 176 24.36 4.80 -21.23
CA PRO A 176 25.03 5.46 -20.12
C PRO A 176 24.36 6.78 -19.71
N LEU A 177 23.89 7.58 -20.67
CA LEU A 177 23.23 8.85 -20.39
C LEU A 177 21.93 8.65 -19.62
N GLN A 178 21.13 7.65 -20.00
CA GLN A 178 19.90 7.29 -19.29
C GLN A 178 20.20 6.80 -17.87
N ALA A 179 21.17 5.89 -17.70
CA ALA A 179 21.56 5.38 -16.39
C ALA A 179 22.08 6.50 -15.46
N ILE A 180 22.90 7.41 -15.98
CA ILE A 180 23.42 8.54 -15.22
C ILE A 180 22.32 9.53 -14.86
N SER A 181 21.36 9.76 -15.75
CA SER A 181 20.20 10.61 -15.47
C SER A 181 19.35 10.04 -14.33
N GLU A 182 19.11 8.73 -14.31
CA GLU A 182 18.38 8.06 -13.22
C GLU A 182 19.16 8.04 -11.90
N VAL A 183 20.47 7.88 -11.95
CA VAL A 183 21.32 7.99 -10.75
C VAL A 183 21.31 9.43 -10.22
N MET A 184 21.29 10.42 -11.11
CA MET A 184 21.23 11.84 -10.76
C MET A 184 19.96 12.21 -10.00
N THR A 185 18.80 11.63 -10.32
CA THR A 185 17.55 11.90 -9.58
C THR A 185 17.65 11.49 -8.11
N HIS A 186 18.38 10.40 -7.82
CA HIS A 186 18.64 9.96 -6.44
C HIS A 186 19.55 10.94 -5.68
N PHE A 187 20.36 11.73 -6.38
CA PHE A 187 21.29 12.71 -5.80
C PHE A 187 20.73 14.13 -5.67
N GLU A 188 19.49 14.39 -6.13
CA GLU A 188 18.86 15.72 -6.02
C GLU A 188 18.78 16.22 -4.58
N ASN A 189 18.55 15.31 -3.62
CA ASN A 189 18.51 15.64 -2.19
C ASN A 189 19.90 15.91 -1.58
N TYR A 190 20.98 15.64 -2.31
CA TYR A 190 22.37 15.80 -1.86
C TYR A 190 23.07 16.98 -2.56
N THR A 191 22.30 17.88 -3.19
CA THR A 191 22.82 19.05 -3.94
C THR A 191 23.60 20.04 -3.06
N ASP A 192 23.43 19.99 -1.75
CA ASP A 192 24.19 20.80 -0.79
C ASP A 192 25.69 20.42 -0.74
N ILE A 193 26.03 19.19 -1.16
CA ILE A 193 27.41 18.71 -1.18
C ILE A 193 28.10 19.25 -2.43
N PRO A 194 29.17 20.07 -2.30
CA PRO A 194 29.76 20.78 -3.44
C PRO A 194 30.33 19.83 -4.51
N GLN A 195 30.84 18.66 -4.12
CA GLN A 195 31.35 17.66 -5.07
C GLN A 195 30.22 17.03 -5.91
N VAL A 196 29.08 16.72 -5.28
CA VAL A 196 27.90 16.19 -5.96
C VAL A 196 27.30 17.25 -6.88
N LYS A 197 27.24 18.49 -6.41
CA LYS A 197 26.81 19.63 -7.22
C LYS A 197 27.68 19.81 -8.47
N ASN A 198 29.01 19.74 -8.32
CA ASN A 198 29.93 19.82 -9.46
C ASN A 198 29.68 18.69 -10.47
N LEU A 199 29.51 17.44 -10.01
CA LEU A 199 29.16 16.32 -10.90
C LEU A 199 27.82 16.56 -11.61
N SER A 200 26.82 17.04 -10.88
CA SER A 200 25.53 17.42 -11.44
C SER A 200 25.67 18.47 -12.54
N ASP A 201 26.45 19.52 -12.29
CA ASP A 201 26.69 20.59 -13.25
C ASP A 201 27.44 20.08 -14.48
N GLN A 202 28.38 19.14 -14.32
CA GLN A 202 29.04 18.46 -15.43
C GLN A 202 28.07 17.62 -16.28
N VAL A 203 27.16 16.87 -15.65
CA VAL A 203 26.12 16.12 -16.39
C VAL A 203 25.23 17.08 -17.17
N LYS A 204 24.76 18.17 -16.55
CA LYS A 204 23.96 19.20 -17.24
C LYS A 204 24.72 19.83 -18.40
N GLN A 205 26.01 20.11 -18.23
CA GLN A 205 26.85 20.63 -19.30
C GLN A 205 26.95 19.64 -20.47
N ILE A 206 27.11 18.34 -20.19
CA ILE A 206 27.12 17.29 -21.23
C ILE A 206 25.77 17.22 -21.95
N HIS A 207 24.65 17.37 -21.25
CA HIS A 207 23.31 17.43 -21.87
C HIS A 207 23.21 18.59 -22.87
N VAL A 208 23.66 19.78 -22.48
CA VAL A 208 23.65 20.97 -23.34
C VAL A 208 24.59 20.80 -24.54
N GLU A 209 25.82 20.33 -24.29
CA GLU A 209 26.81 20.07 -25.33
C GLU A 209 26.32 19.05 -26.35
N LEU A 210 25.72 17.94 -25.90
CA LEU A 210 25.11 16.94 -26.78
C LEU A 210 23.94 17.51 -27.58
N ALA A 211 23.08 18.31 -26.95
CA ALA A 211 21.94 18.94 -27.64
C ALA A 211 22.42 19.86 -28.77
N GLU A 212 23.40 20.72 -28.50
CA GLU A 212 23.99 21.64 -29.47
C GLU A 212 24.72 20.88 -30.58
N GLN A 213 25.54 19.89 -30.21
CA GLN A 213 26.31 19.08 -31.14
C GLN A 213 25.41 18.27 -32.08
N ILE A 214 24.39 17.59 -31.55
CA ILE A 214 23.44 16.83 -32.38
C ILE A 214 22.66 17.78 -33.28
N THR A 215 22.18 18.92 -32.77
CA THR A 215 21.45 19.89 -33.60
C THR A 215 22.33 20.45 -34.72
N HIS A 216 23.61 20.71 -34.45
CA HIS A 216 24.57 21.15 -35.45
C HIS A 216 24.81 20.07 -36.52
N ASP A 217 25.03 18.83 -36.10
CA ASP A 217 25.26 17.68 -36.98
C ASP A 217 24.06 17.43 -37.91
N PHE A 218 22.84 17.57 -37.39
CA PHE A 218 21.62 17.51 -38.21
C PHE A 218 21.58 18.67 -39.22
N LYS A 219 21.86 19.90 -38.78
CA LYS A 219 21.88 21.06 -39.69
C LYS A 219 22.91 20.89 -40.80
N GLU A 220 24.11 20.41 -40.48
CA GLU A 220 25.16 20.17 -41.46
C GLU A 220 24.78 19.06 -42.46
N ALA A 221 24.20 17.96 -41.96
CA ALA A 221 23.77 16.84 -42.80
C ALA A 221 22.70 17.23 -43.83
N PHE A 222 21.78 18.13 -43.48
CA PHE A 222 20.68 18.55 -44.36
C PHE A 222 20.89 19.88 -45.09
N SER A 223 21.94 20.65 -44.79
CA SER A 223 22.23 21.95 -45.46
C SER A 223 23.06 21.82 -46.76
N GLY A 224 23.33 20.60 -47.25
CA GLY A 224 23.95 20.37 -48.56
C GLY A 224 25.44 20.73 -48.69
N SER A 225 26.16 20.92 -47.57
CA SER A 225 27.60 21.20 -47.58
C SER A 225 28.41 19.90 -47.73
N ASN A 226 28.89 19.65 -48.96
CA ASN A 226 29.58 18.42 -49.42
C ASN A 226 30.97 18.16 -48.82
N LYS A 227 31.18 18.21 -47.50
CA LYS A 227 32.51 17.88 -46.92
C LYS A 227 32.54 16.67 -46.00
N THR A 228 31.46 16.35 -45.28
CA THR A 228 31.39 15.13 -44.46
C THR A 228 29.92 14.80 -44.16
N THR A 229 29.24 14.05 -45.04
CA THR A 229 27.87 13.58 -44.76
C THR A 229 27.93 12.53 -43.65
N ILE A 230 27.47 12.90 -42.44
CA ILE A 230 27.31 11.97 -41.34
C ILE A 230 26.36 10.84 -41.78
N PRO A 231 26.72 9.56 -41.60
CA PRO A 231 25.86 8.46 -42.02
C PRO A 231 24.47 8.54 -41.36
N ASN A 232 23.39 8.29 -42.12
CA ASN A 232 22.01 8.26 -41.59
C ASN A 232 21.87 7.34 -40.36
N LYS A 233 22.65 6.26 -40.29
CA LYS A 233 22.71 5.36 -39.12
C LYS A 233 23.19 6.07 -37.84
N GLN A 234 24.16 6.96 -37.96
CA GLN A 234 24.70 7.72 -36.83
C GLN A 234 23.73 8.82 -36.40
N LEU A 235 23.00 9.43 -37.35
CA LEU A 235 21.92 10.37 -37.04
C LEU A 235 20.73 9.66 -36.37
N ALA A 236 20.39 8.45 -36.80
CA ALA A 236 19.37 7.63 -36.15
C ALA A 236 19.72 7.30 -34.70
N GLN A 237 20.99 6.96 -34.45
CA GLN A 237 21.51 6.79 -33.09
C GLN A 237 21.47 8.10 -32.28
N ALA A 238 21.72 9.25 -32.91
CA ALA A 238 21.59 10.55 -32.25
C ALA A 238 20.14 10.85 -31.86
N CYS A 239 19.13 10.43 -32.63
CA CYS A 239 17.72 10.54 -32.24
C CYS A 239 17.40 9.80 -30.94
N LEU A 240 18.05 8.64 -30.70
CA LEU A 240 17.89 7.90 -29.45
C LEU A 240 18.42 8.71 -28.26
N VAL A 241 19.56 9.39 -28.43
CA VAL A 241 20.12 10.30 -27.42
C VAL A 241 19.19 11.49 -27.18
N VAL A 242 18.66 12.11 -28.24
CA VAL A 242 17.71 13.24 -28.12
C VAL A 242 16.41 12.83 -27.41
N SER A 243 16.00 11.57 -27.51
CA SER A 243 14.82 11.06 -26.79
C SER A 243 15.03 11.00 -25.27
N ILE A 244 16.28 10.94 -24.81
CA ILE A 244 16.67 10.90 -23.39
C ILE A 244 16.95 12.32 -22.86
N LEU A 245 17.41 13.22 -23.74
CA LEU A 245 17.61 14.63 -23.43
C LEU A 245 16.27 15.33 -23.12
N ASP A 246 16.35 16.60 -22.73
CA ASP A 246 15.17 17.41 -22.44
C ASP A 246 14.18 17.42 -23.61
N PRO A 247 12.86 17.23 -23.36
CA PRO A 247 11.83 17.25 -24.41
C PRO A 247 11.79 18.55 -25.22
N LYS A 248 12.37 19.63 -24.68
CA LYS A 248 12.54 20.90 -25.41
C LYS A 248 13.48 20.75 -26.59
N VAL A 249 14.60 20.04 -26.44
CA VAL A 249 15.58 19.81 -27.51
C VAL A 249 14.94 19.06 -28.67
N LYS A 250 14.19 17.98 -28.37
CA LYS A 250 13.40 17.25 -29.36
C LYS A 250 12.45 18.18 -30.13
N ARG A 251 11.69 19.02 -29.41
CA ARG A 251 10.74 19.96 -30.03
C ARG A 251 11.42 20.98 -30.93
N ASP A 252 12.51 21.59 -30.47
CA ASP A 252 13.24 22.61 -31.22
C ASP A 252 13.89 22.00 -32.48
N LEU A 253 14.44 20.78 -32.37
CA LEU A 253 14.98 20.02 -33.51
C LEU A 253 13.89 19.67 -34.53
N LEU A 254 12.77 19.10 -34.06
CA LEU A 254 11.65 18.72 -34.93
C LEU A 254 11.05 19.94 -35.62
N LYS A 255 10.87 21.05 -34.90
CA LYS A 255 10.36 22.29 -35.49
C LYS A 255 11.26 22.76 -36.64
N TRP A 256 12.57 22.88 -36.39
CA TRP A 256 13.52 23.25 -37.43
C TRP A 256 13.51 22.28 -38.61
N PHE A 257 13.44 20.98 -38.35
CA PHE A 257 13.43 19.96 -39.40
C PHE A 257 12.16 20.01 -40.25
N ILE A 258 10.98 20.17 -39.62
CA ILE A 258 9.71 20.29 -40.33
C ILE A 258 9.67 21.58 -41.16
N ASP A 259 10.16 22.70 -40.61
CA ASP A 259 10.27 23.97 -41.34
C ASP A 259 11.18 23.81 -42.58
N LEU A 260 12.26 23.04 -42.46
CA LEU A 260 13.15 22.71 -43.59
C LEU A 260 12.44 21.86 -44.65
N GLN A 261 11.70 20.82 -44.24
CA GLN A 261 10.95 19.95 -45.17
C GLN A 261 9.86 20.73 -45.93
N LEU A 262 9.20 21.69 -45.28
CA LEU A 262 8.14 22.50 -45.86
C LEU A 262 8.65 23.76 -46.58
N GLN A 263 9.97 23.98 -46.66
CA GLN A 263 10.53 25.14 -47.35
C GLN A 263 10.18 25.16 -48.84
N GLU A 264 10.20 23.99 -49.51
CA GLU A 264 9.78 23.87 -50.91
C GLU A 264 8.29 24.18 -51.08
N TYR A 265 7.45 23.74 -50.14
CA TYR A 265 6.02 24.02 -50.13
C TYR A 265 5.73 25.53 -50.09
N HIS A 266 6.40 26.24 -49.17
CA HIS A 266 6.29 27.69 -49.06
C HIS A 266 6.66 28.42 -50.36
N HIS A 267 7.65 27.91 -51.08
CA HIS A 267 8.04 28.51 -52.36
C HIS A 267 7.01 28.25 -53.47
N LEU A 268 6.56 27.00 -53.60
CA LEU A 268 5.64 26.56 -54.66
C LEU A 268 4.22 27.12 -54.54
N PHE A 269 3.78 27.45 -53.33
CA PHE A 269 2.41 27.86 -53.05
C PHE A 269 2.30 29.23 -52.38
N ASN A 270 3.34 30.05 -52.53
CA ASN A 270 3.35 31.44 -52.12
C ASN A 270 2.21 32.22 -52.78
N GLU A 271 1.71 33.28 -52.14
CA GLU A 271 0.61 34.12 -52.61
C GLU A 271 0.81 34.71 -54.03
N THR A 272 2.07 34.84 -54.46
CA THR A 272 2.46 35.35 -55.79
C THR A 272 2.34 34.31 -56.90
N GLU A 273 2.30 33.02 -56.56
CA GLU A 273 2.28 31.93 -57.53
C GLU A 273 0.86 31.59 -58.00
N ASP A 274 0.70 31.29 -59.29
CA ASP A 274 -0.59 30.91 -59.88
C ASP A 274 -1.12 29.56 -59.37
N THR A 275 -0.28 28.77 -58.71
CA THR A 275 -0.61 27.49 -58.08
C THR A 275 -1.22 27.65 -56.69
N ALA A 276 -1.19 28.84 -56.12
CA ALA A 276 -1.61 29.09 -54.74
C ALA A 276 -3.12 29.27 -54.56
N TRP A 277 -3.85 29.58 -55.64
CA TRP A 277 -5.28 29.84 -55.60
C TRP A 277 -6.13 28.58 -55.39
N LEU A 278 -7.38 28.78 -54.97
CA LEU A 278 -8.29 27.73 -54.52
C LEU A 278 -8.67 26.73 -55.63
N ASP A 279 -8.52 27.12 -56.90
CA ASP A 279 -8.78 26.27 -58.08
C ASP A 279 -7.81 25.09 -58.19
N LYS A 280 -6.64 25.20 -57.56
CA LYS A 280 -5.56 24.20 -57.57
C LYS A 280 -5.26 23.64 -56.18
N ILE A 281 -6.25 23.66 -55.29
CA ILE A 281 -6.11 23.11 -53.92
C ILE A 281 -5.76 21.62 -53.92
N ASP A 282 -6.19 20.88 -54.94
CA ASP A 282 -5.81 19.48 -55.17
C ASP A 282 -4.30 19.30 -55.35
N LYS A 283 -3.61 20.27 -55.97
CA LYS A 283 -2.14 20.24 -56.12
C LYS A 283 -1.42 20.38 -54.78
N ARG A 284 -1.95 21.17 -53.84
CA ARG A 284 -1.40 21.27 -52.47
C ARG A 284 -1.45 19.90 -51.78
N TYR A 285 -2.59 19.22 -51.85
CA TYR A 285 -2.76 17.89 -51.26
C TYR A 285 -1.94 16.81 -51.96
N ALA A 286 -1.84 16.86 -53.29
CA ALA A 286 -1.01 15.93 -54.06
C ALA A 286 0.49 16.12 -53.76
N TRP A 287 0.92 17.37 -53.54
CA TRP A 287 2.29 17.68 -53.11
C TRP A 287 2.58 17.02 -51.76
N LEU A 288 1.73 17.21 -50.74
CA LEU A 288 1.96 16.60 -49.43
C LEU A 288 2.01 15.07 -49.51
N LYS A 289 1.09 14.44 -50.26
CA LYS A 289 1.08 12.97 -50.41
C LYS A 289 2.40 12.46 -50.98
N ARG A 290 2.93 13.11 -52.02
CA ARG A 290 4.21 12.76 -52.64
C ARG A 290 5.37 13.00 -51.67
N HIS A 291 5.35 14.13 -50.98
CA HIS A 291 6.40 14.50 -50.04
C HIS A 291 6.48 13.53 -48.84
N LEU A 292 5.34 13.15 -48.25
CA LEU A 292 5.29 12.17 -47.16
C LEU A 292 5.81 10.80 -47.61
N LEU A 293 5.47 10.39 -48.83
CA LEU A 293 5.97 9.15 -49.44
C LEU A 293 7.51 9.16 -49.59
N GLU A 294 8.05 10.23 -50.18
CA GLU A 294 9.50 10.38 -50.36
C GLU A 294 10.23 10.49 -49.01
N PHE A 295 9.62 11.14 -48.02
CA PHE A 295 10.14 11.23 -46.67
C PHE A 295 10.20 9.87 -45.98
N GLU A 296 9.11 9.09 -46.00
CA GLU A 296 9.07 7.78 -45.34
C GLU A 296 10.06 6.79 -45.99
N ASP A 297 10.22 6.82 -47.31
CA ASP A 297 11.18 5.98 -48.03
C ASP A 297 12.65 6.32 -47.70
N ARG A 298 12.98 7.62 -47.61
CA ARG A 298 14.38 8.06 -47.42
C ARG A 298 14.80 8.17 -45.95
N LEU A 299 13.91 8.66 -45.10
CA LEU A 299 14.21 9.10 -43.72
C LEU A 299 13.33 8.43 -42.68
N GLY A 300 12.32 7.62 -43.07
CA GLY A 300 11.42 6.95 -42.12
C GLY A 300 12.15 6.11 -41.08
N ASN A 301 13.20 5.40 -41.48
CA ASN A 301 14.00 4.55 -40.58
C ASN A 301 15.01 5.32 -39.70
N MET A 302 15.15 6.63 -39.90
CA MET A 302 16.10 7.44 -39.15
C MET A 302 15.50 7.95 -37.83
N PHE A 303 14.21 8.23 -37.81
CA PHE A 303 13.53 8.75 -36.63
C PHE A 303 12.84 7.62 -35.86
N PRO A 304 12.84 7.67 -34.51
CA PRO A 304 12.02 6.77 -33.71
C PRO A 304 10.54 6.88 -34.10
N GLN A 305 9.83 5.74 -34.18
CA GLN A 305 8.43 5.72 -34.61
C GLN A 305 7.52 6.57 -33.72
N ASN A 306 7.77 6.55 -32.40
CA ASN A 306 7.05 7.36 -31.41
C ASN A 306 7.24 8.89 -31.56
N TRP A 307 8.08 9.36 -32.48
CA TRP A 307 8.18 10.79 -32.79
C TRP A 307 7.13 11.24 -33.80
N GLU A 308 6.49 10.30 -34.52
CA GLU A 308 5.39 10.55 -35.46
C GLU A 308 5.68 11.74 -36.40
N VAL A 309 6.91 11.78 -36.95
CA VAL A 309 7.40 12.93 -37.74
C VAL A 309 6.53 13.17 -38.98
N SER A 310 6.05 12.11 -39.63
CA SER A 310 5.12 12.22 -40.76
C SER A 310 3.81 12.92 -40.37
N GLU A 311 3.28 12.62 -39.18
CA GLU A 311 2.08 13.27 -38.66
C GLU A 311 2.35 14.75 -38.37
N GLN A 312 3.47 15.05 -37.71
CA GLN A 312 3.89 16.43 -37.42
C GLN A 312 4.04 17.28 -38.70
N ILE A 313 4.63 16.72 -39.76
CA ILE A 313 4.72 17.39 -41.07
C ILE A 313 3.31 17.68 -41.62
N ALA A 314 2.39 16.70 -41.55
CA ALA A 314 1.03 16.86 -42.03
C ALA A 314 0.24 17.93 -41.23
N VAL A 315 0.41 17.96 -39.91
CA VAL A 315 -0.18 18.97 -39.02
C VAL A 315 0.32 20.37 -39.37
N GLN A 316 1.64 20.55 -39.50
CA GLN A 316 2.21 21.85 -39.86
C GLN A 316 1.80 22.30 -41.26
N PHE A 317 1.78 21.38 -42.23
CA PHE A 317 1.23 21.65 -43.56
C PHE A 317 -0.21 22.15 -43.49
N CYS A 318 -1.07 21.54 -42.67
CA CYS A 318 -2.46 21.96 -42.50
C CYS A 318 -2.55 23.37 -41.89
N HIS A 319 -1.71 23.68 -40.90
CA HIS A 319 -1.65 25.01 -40.30
C HIS A 319 -1.22 26.08 -41.31
N ILE A 320 -0.13 25.85 -42.02
CA ILE A 320 0.36 26.78 -43.06
C ILE A 320 -0.70 26.96 -44.14
N THR A 321 -1.27 25.87 -44.64
CA THR A 321 -2.30 25.91 -45.70
C THR A 321 -3.53 26.70 -45.25
N ARG A 322 -3.99 26.50 -44.01
CA ARG A 322 -5.10 27.28 -43.45
C ARG A 322 -4.79 28.78 -43.42
N GLU A 323 -3.61 29.15 -42.94
CA GLU A 323 -3.20 30.56 -42.84
C GLU A 323 -3.03 31.22 -44.21
N GLU A 324 -2.35 30.54 -45.15
CA GLU A 324 -2.14 31.03 -46.51
C GLU A 324 -3.47 31.17 -47.27
N LEU A 325 -4.32 30.14 -47.24
CA LEU A 325 -5.63 30.20 -47.90
C LEU A 325 -6.50 31.30 -47.29
N SER A 326 -6.48 31.49 -45.97
CA SER A 326 -7.21 32.58 -45.31
C SER A 326 -6.77 33.96 -45.82
N LYS A 327 -5.46 34.19 -45.97
CA LYS A 327 -4.90 35.44 -46.50
C LYS A 327 -5.27 35.65 -47.96
N ILE A 328 -5.10 34.61 -48.78
CA ILE A 328 -5.36 34.65 -50.22
C ILE A 328 -6.85 34.89 -50.51
N MET A 329 -7.75 34.18 -49.81
CA MET A 329 -9.20 34.34 -49.92
C MET A 329 -9.67 35.72 -49.46
N ALA A 330 -9.06 36.29 -48.42
CA ALA A 330 -9.37 37.65 -47.97
C ALA A 330 -9.03 38.71 -49.04
N LYS A 331 -7.92 38.53 -49.76
CA LYS A 331 -7.48 39.46 -50.82
C LYS A 331 -8.31 39.35 -52.09
N ARG A 332 -8.68 38.14 -52.51
CA ARG A 332 -9.41 37.87 -53.76
C ARG A 332 -10.88 37.52 -53.53
N LYS A 333 -11.53 38.18 -52.57
CA LYS A 333 -12.91 37.89 -52.16
C LYS A 333 -13.91 37.93 -53.32
N ASN A 334 -13.69 38.81 -54.30
CA ASN A 334 -14.58 39.00 -55.45
C ASN A 334 -14.47 37.89 -56.51
N GLU A 335 -13.41 37.07 -56.45
CA GLU A 335 -13.17 35.95 -57.38
C GLU A 335 -13.73 34.62 -56.84
N ILE A 336 -14.36 34.64 -55.67
CA ILE A 336 -14.92 33.45 -55.02
C ILE A 336 -16.33 33.19 -55.55
N ASP A 337 -16.49 32.10 -56.30
CA ASP A 337 -17.79 31.56 -56.74
C ASP A 337 -18.16 30.30 -55.95
N VAL A 338 -19.47 30.02 -55.85
CA VAL A 338 -20.05 28.85 -55.17
C VAL A 338 -19.48 27.55 -55.75
N LYS A 339 -19.29 27.46 -57.06
CA LYS A 339 -18.73 26.26 -57.71
C LYS A 339 -17.29 26.00 -57.26
N LEU A 340 -16.48 27.06 -57.19
CA LEU A 340 -15.09 26.99 -56.75
C LEU A 340 -15.01 26.56 -55.28
N LEU A 341 -15.87 27.12 -54.43
CA LEU A 341 -15.92 26.75 -53.01
C LEU A 341 -16.38 25.30 -52.81
N LEU A 342 -17.39 24.85 -53.55
CA LEU A 342 -17.88 23.47 -53.47
C LEU A 342 -16.80 22.48 -53.91
N TYR A 343 -16.09 22.77 -55.01
CA TYR A 343 -14.93 21.99 -55.45
C TYR A 343 -13.86 21.91 -54.36
N ALA A 344 -13.51 23.05 -53.76
CA ALA A 344 -12.48 23.11 -52.72
C ALA A 344 -12.87 22.31 -51.49
N ILE A 345 -14.08 22.51 -50.95
CA ILE A 345 -14.59 21.78 -49.77
C ILE A 345 -14.62 20.28 -50.03
N GLN A 346 -15.06 19.85 -51.22
CA GLN A 346 -15.09 18.43 -51.57
C GLN A 346 -13.67 17.83 -51.58
N LYS A 347 -12.69 18.53 -52.16
CA LYS A 347 -11.29 18.08 -52.18
C LYS A 347 -10.66 18.08 -50.79
N THR A 348 -10.91 19.12 -49.99
CA THR A 348 -10.43 19.23 -48.61
C THR A 348 -11.03 18.12 -47.73
N SER A 349 -12.33 17.88 -47.80
CA SER A 349 -12.98 16.81 -47.02
C SER A 349 -12.45 15.42 -47.39
N ALA A 350 -12.22 15.14 -48.68
CA ALA A 350 -11.60 13.88 -49.10
C ALA A 350 -10.17 13.73 -48.55
N PHE A 351 -9.41 14.81 -48.51
CA PHE A 351 -8.06 14.83 -47.95
C PHE A 351 -8.04 14.68 -46.42
N GLU A 352 -8.93 15.37 -45.69
CA GLU A 352 -9.08 15.23 -44.24
C GLU A 352 -9.44 13.80 -43.84
N ASN A 353 -10.36 13.15 -44.58
CA ASN A 353 -10.70 11.74 -44.37
C ASN A 353 -9.52 10.79 -44.62
N LEU A 354 -8.60 11.15 -45.51
CA LEU A 354 -7.37 10.38 -45.73
C LEU A 354 -6.40 10.54 -44.55
N LEU A 355 -6.21 11.78 -44.06
CA LEU A 355 -5.36 12.04 -42.91
C LEU A 355 -5.89 11.36 -41.64
N SER A 356 -7.20 11.43 -41.38
CA SER A 356 -7.82 10.82 -40.19
C SER A 356 -7.77 9.30 -40.18
N ARG A 357 -7.69 8.65 -41.35
CA ARG A 357 -7.46 7.20 -41.45
C ARG A 357 -5.99 6.83 -41.28
N ARG A 358 -5.08 7.72 -41.68
CA ARG A 358 -3.63 7.46 -41.69
C ARG A 358 -2.98 7.71 -40.34
N PHE A 359 -3.43 8.74 -39.62
CA PHE A 359 -2.80 9.23 -38.40
C PHE A 359 -3.71 9.08 -37.19
N THR A 360 -3.10 8.84 -36.03
CA THR A 360 -3.79 8.54 -34.78
C THR A 360 -4.24 9.79 -34.01
N GLY A 361 -3.69 10.96 -34.32
CA GLY A 361 -4.02 12.24 -33.66
C GLY A 361 -3.21 12.52 -32.39
N VAL A 362 -2.16 11.73 -32.11
CA VAL A 362 -1.36 11.84 -30.87
C VAL A 362 -0.64 13.19 -30.81
N THR A 363 -0.10 13.66 -31.94
CA THR A 363 0.64 14.93 -32.02
C THR A 363 -0.26 16.17 -31.86
N LEU A 364 -1.53 16.08 -32.24
CA LEU A 364 -2.53 17.13 -32.02
C LEU A 364 -2.90 17.27 -30.53
N SER A 365 -2.87 16.16 -29.80
CA SER A 365 -3.23 16.12 -28.37
C SER A 365 -2.15 16.76 -27.48
N GLU A 366 -0.87 16.64 -27.84
CA GLU A 366 0.24 17.29 -27.12
C GLU A 366 0.21 18.82 -27.19
N ASP A 367 -0.31 19.39 -28.27
CA ASP A 367 -0.49 20.84 -28.42
C ASP A 367 -1.83 21.32 -27.85
N CYS A 368 -2.87 20.47 -27.86
CA CYS A 368 -4.13 20.73 -27.16
C CYS A 368 -3.93 20.83 -25.63
N ALA A 369 -3.14 19.92 -25.03
CA ALA A 369 -2.82 19.95 -23.61
C ALA A 369 -2.06 21.24 -23.17
N LYS A 370 -1.31 21.86 -24.08
CA LYS A 370 -0.61 23.15 -23.81
C LYS A 370 -1.54 24.36 -23.96
N SER A 371 -2.56 24.27 -24.82
CA SER A 371 -3.59 25.30 -24.99
C SER A 371 -4.61 25.30 -23.84
N GLU A 372 -4.92 24.13 -23.29
CA GLU A 372 -5.93 23.96 -22.24
C GLU A 372 -5.44 24.22 -20.80
N GLY A 373 -4.14 24.43 -20.60
CA GLY A 373 -3.55 24.82 -19.31
C GLY A 373 -4.04 26.18 -18.74
N SER A 374 -4.95 26.88 -19.43
CA SER A 374 -5.57 28.13 -18.97
C SER A 374 -7.08 28.03 -18.68
N ARG A 375 -7.74 26.86 -18.78
CA ARG A 375 -9.15 26.74 -18.39
C ARG A 375 -9.44 25.51 -17.53
N HIS A 376 -9.93 25.79 -16.32
CA HIS A 376 -10.28 24.87 -15.25
C HIS A 376 -11.04 23.60 -15.65
N VAL A 377 -10.52 22.47 -15.14
CA VAL A 377 -11.18 21.44 -14.30
C VAL A 377 -12.71 21.50 -14.19
N LYS A 378 -13.38 20.44 -14.70
CA LYS A 378 -14.42 19.59 -14.05
C LYS A 378 -14.80 18.46 -15.03
N GLN A 379 -14.50 17.19 -14.69
CA GLN A 379 -15.45 16.10 -14.34
C GLN A 379 -16.50 15.78 -15.43
N ALA A 380 -16.79 14.55 -15.84
CA ALA A 380 -16.49 13.20 -15.36
C ALA A 380 -16.82 12.17 -16.48
N ASP A 381 -16.30 10.95 -16.31
CA ASP A 381 -16.76 9.62 -16.77
C ASP A 381 -17.40 9.44 -18.16
N LEU A 382 -16.88 8.44 -18.90
CA LEU A 382 -17.64 7.24 -19.24
C LEU A 382 -16.73 6.15 -19.83
N THR A 383 -16.99 4.94 -19.33
CA THR A 383 -16.47 3.61 -19.65
C THR A 383 -16.56 3.20 -21.11
N ALA A 384 -15.62 2.39 -21.60
CA ALA A 384 -15.86 0.96 -21.94
C ALA A 384 -14.79 0.41 -22.89
N ASP A 385 -14.31 -0.77 -22.51
CA ASP A 385 -13.73 -1.86 -23.27
C ASP A 385 -13.89 -1.82 -24.79
N THR A 386 -12.78 -2.05 -25.50
CA THR A 386 -12.64 -3.17 -26.46
C THR A 386 -11.18 -3.23 -26.92
N LEU A 387 -10.45 -4.21 -26.40
CA LEU A 387 -9.21 -4.70 -26.99
C LEU A 387 -9.60 -5.58 -28.18
N ASP A 388 -9.07 -5.26 -29.36
CA ASP A 388 -9.15 -6.16 -30.51
C ASP A 388 -7.75 -6.27 -31.10
N GLU A 389 -7.11 -7.40 -30.81
CA GLU A 389 -5.83 -7.84 -31.36
C GLU A 389 -6.00 -8.05 -32.88
N ARG A 390 -5.26 -7.30 -33.69
CA ARG A 390 -5.00 -7.68 -35.08
C ARG A 390 -3.52 -7.56 -35.37
N ASP A 391 -2.94 -8.72 -35.68
CA ASP A 391 -1.58 -8.93 -36.14
C ASP A 391 -1.16 -7.88 -37.18
N MET A 392 -0.10 -7.13 -36.87
CA MET A 392 0.56 -6.24 -37.82
C MET A 392 1.66 -7.00 -38.57
N ASP A 393 1.40 -7.29 -39.85
CA ASP A 393 2.44 -7.66 -40.80
C ASP A 393 3.40 -6.46 -41.00
N LEU A 394 4.61 -6.59 -40.45
CA LEU A 394 5.63 -5.54 -40.27
C LEU A 394 6.40 -5.13 -41.54
N ASN A 395 5.95 -5.46 -42.76
CA ASN A 395 6.77 -5.25 -43.98
C ASN A 395 6.03 -4.67 -45.19
N SER A 396 4.85 -4.08 -45.02
CA SER A 396 4.14 -3.40 -46.13
C SER A 396 4.03 -1.90 -45.86
N SER A 397 4.69 -1.09 -46.70
CA SER A 397 4.49 0.36 -46.69
C SER A 397 3.03 0.69 -47.02
N PRO A 398 2.26 1.38 -46.15
CA PRO A 398 0.81 1.55 -46.29
C PRO A 398 0.37 2.44 -47.47
N PHE A 399 1.31 2.92 -48.28
CA PHE A 399 1.02 3.71 -49.46
C PHE A 399 0.81 2.89 -50.73
N HIS A 400 1.19 1.61 -50.75
CA HIS A 400 0.95 0.76 -51.91
C HIS A 400 -0.53 0.37 -51.98
N GLY A 401 -1.33 1.21 -52.62
CA GLY A 401 -2.76 0.98 -52.86
C GLY A 401 -3.67 2.21 -52.67
N LEU A 402 -3.15 3.34 -52.16
CA LEU A 402 -3.92 4.58 -51.95
C LEU A 402 -3.59 5.70 -52.95
N ILE A 403 -2.66 5.45 -53.87
CA ILE A 403 -2.38 6.32 -55.02
C ILE A 403 -2.53 5.47 -56.27
N GLY A 404 -3.74 5.47 -56.82
CA GLY A 404 -4.06 4.76 -58.06
C GLY A 404 -5.51 4.31 -58.10
N GLU A 405 -6.44 5.27 -58.16
CA GLU A 405 -7.39 5.46 -59.28
C GLU A 405 -7.84 6.93 -59.30
#